data_AF-A0A3B8PYR6-F1
#
_entry.id   AF-A0A3B8PYR6-F1
#
_cell.length_a   1.000
_cell.length_b   1.000
_cell.length_c   1.000
_cell.angle_alpha   90.00
_cell.angle_beta   90.00
_cell.angle_gamma   90.00
#
_symmetry.space_group_name_H-M   'P 1'
#
loop_
_entity.id
_entity.type
_entity.pdbx_description
1 polymer ?
#
loop_
_entity_poly.entity_id
_entity_poly.type
_entity_poly.pdbx_seq_one_letter_code
_entity_poly.pdbx_strand_id
1 'polypeptide(L)'
;MSRAGKQRRNGSRQKPAGPILTRRDRLGIGLIFLAVPLLLGAGVAIELHFRHEARIRRTLAGWRARYHLTDIQERLAREEEERFHGTAILLERPHHTPEETLAHETAISRLMNPEDGERFLADHHRTDRTSDPPHP
;
A
#
# COMPACT_ATOMS: atom_id res chain seq x y z
N MET A 1 -18.06 -58.48 -70.20
CA MET A 1 -18.76 -57.86 -69.05
C MET A 1 -17.73 -57.18 -68.17
N SER A 2 -17.55 -55.86 -68.29
CA SER A 2 -16.55 -55.08 -67.53
C SER A 2 -17.14 -54.57 -66.22
N ARG A 3 -16.54 -54.94 -65.09
CA ARG A 3 -16.80 -54.31 -63.79
C ARG A 3 -15.65 -53.36 -63.47
N ALA A 4 -15.84 -52.08 -63.78
CA ALA A 4 -14.98 -51.00 -63.33
C ALA A 4 -15.17 -50.80 -61.81
N GLY A 5 -14.18 -51.25 -61.04
CA GLY A 5 -14.11 -51.02 -59.60
C GLY A 5 -13.86 -49.54 -59.31
N LYS A 6 -14.90 -48.85 -58.83
CA LYS A 6 -14.88 -47.43 -58.47
C LYS A 6 -14.03 -47.23 -57.21
N GLN A 7 -12.84 -46.64 -57.37
CA GLN A 7 -11.99 -46.16 -56.28
C GLN A 7 -12.78 -45.23 -55.35
N ARG A 8 -13.04 -45.66 -54.11
CA ARG A 8 -13.40 -44.76 -53.01
C ARG A 8 -12.12 -44.36 -52.29
N ARG A 9 -11.56 -43.20 -52.65
CA ARG A 9 -10.55 -42.52 -51.83
C ARG A 9 -11.23 -42.00 -50.56
N ASN A 10 -11.14 -42.76 -49.48
CA ASN A 10 -11.44 -42.28 -48.13
C ASN A 10 -10.33 -41.31 -47.72
N GLY A 11 -10.48 -40.03 -48.05
CA GLY A 11 -9.69 -38.97 -47.47
C GLY A 11 -10.16 -38.74 -46.04
N SER A 12 -9.51 -39.37 -45.06
CA SER A 12 -9.70 -39.02 -43.66
C SER A 12 -9.30 -37.55 -43.50
N ARG A 13 -10.27 -36.72 -43.13
CA ARG A 13 -10.04 -35.34 -42.68
C ARG A 13 -9.15 -35.44 -41.44
N GLN A 14 -7.85 -35.26 -41.58
CA GLN A 14 -6.95 -35.08 -40.45
C GLN A 14 -7.43 -33.83 -39.70
N LYS A 15 -8.04 -34.01 -38.52
CA LYS A 15 -8.19 -32.92 -37.56
C LYS A 15 -6.78 -32.40 -37.28
N PRO A 16 -6.51 -31.08 -37.40
CA PRO A 16 -5.21 -30.57 -37.01
C PRO A 16 -4.98 -30.96 -35.56
N ALA A 17 -3.82 -31.58 -35.29
CA ALA A 17 -3.40 -31.87 -33.93
C ALA A 17 -3.43 -30.56 -33.16
N GLY A 18 -4.23 -30.50 -32.08
CA GLY A 18 -4.24 -29.33 -31.21
C GLY A 18 -2.84 -29.04 -30.68
N PRO A 19 -2.52 -27.78 -30.34
CA PRO A 19 -1.18 -27.42 -29.89
C PRO A 19 -0.79 -28.27 -28.68
N ILE A 20 0.28 -29.07 -28.82
CA ILE A 20 0.84 -29.86 -27.73
C ILE A 20 1.82 -28.96 -26.97
N LEU A 21 1.41 -28.52 -25.79
CA LEU A 21 2.28 -27.76 -24.87
C LEU A 21 3.52 -28.58 -24.53
N THR A 22 4.69 -28.09 -24.97
CA THR A 22 5.97 -28.71 -24.65
C THR A 22 6.30 -28.52 -23.17
N ARG A 23 7.23 -29.31 -22.61
CA ARG A 23 7.68 -29.14 -21.21
C ARG A 23 8.24 -27.73 -20.96
N ARG A 24 8.90 -27.14 -21.96
CA ARG A 24 9.44 -25.78 -21.92
C ARG A 24 8.32 -24.73 -21.84
N ASP A 25 7.24 -24.92 -22.59
CA ASP A 25 6.08 -24.02 -22.55
C ASP A 25 5.37 -24.06 -21.20
N ARG A 26 5.24 -25.24 -20.60
CA ARG A 26 4.66 -25.39 -19.25
C ARG A 26 5.49 -24.68 -18.19
N LEU A 27 6.82 -24.79 -18.26
CA LEU A 27 7.72 -24.07 -17.36
C LEU A 27 7.65 -22.55 -17.57
N GLY A 28 7.64 -22.09 -18.83
CA GLY A 28 7.48 -20.66 -19.15
C GLY A 28 6.17 -20.08 -18.64
N ILE A 29 5.06 -20.79 -18.86
CA ILE A 29 3.74 -20.40 -18.35
C ILE A 29 3.72 -20.40 -16.83
N GLY A 30 4.30 -21.43 -16.19
CA GLY A 30 4.41 -21.48 -14.73
C GLY A 30 5.21 -20.30 -14.15
N LEU A 31 6.30 -19.91 -14.80
CA LEU A 31 7.09 -18.74 -14.41
C LEU A 31 6.29 -17.43 -14.57
N ILE A 32 5.47 -17.29 -15.62
CA ILE A 32 4.61 -16.11 -15.77
C ILE A 32 3.60 -16.04 -14.62
N PHE A 33 2.95 -17.15 -14.29
CA PHE A 33 2.01 -17.21 -13.17
C PHE A 33 2.66 -16.94 -11.81
N LEU A 34 3.96 -17.15 -11.66
CA LEU A 34 4.71 -16.77 -10.46
C LEU A 34 5.16 -15.31 -10.50
N ALA A 35 5.78 -14.89 -11.60
CA ALA A 35 6.43 -13.58 -11.72
C ALA A 35 5.43 -12.43 -11.80
N VAL A 36 4.32 -12.60 -12.51
CA VAL A 36 3.33 -11.52 -12.69
C VAL A 36 2.70 -11.11 -11.35
N PRO A 37 2.18 -12.03 -10.50
CA PRO A 37 1.66 -11.64 -9.19
C PRO A 37 2.71 -11.01 -8.28
N LEU A 38 3.97 -11.49 -8.33
CA LEU A 38 5.07 -10.90 -7.55
C LEU A 38 5.36 -9.46 -7.97
N LEU A 39 5.42 -9.20 -9.28
CA LEU A 39 5.63 -7.86 -9.82
C LEU A 39 4.47 -6.92 -9.47
N LEU A 40 3.24 -7.40 -9.60
CA LEU A 40 2.05 -6.63 -9.22
C LEU A 40 2.06 -6.32 -7.72
N GLY A 41 2.34 -7.31 -6.88
CA GLY A 41 2.45 -7.14 -5.43
C GLY A 41 3.53 -6.14 -5.03
N ALA A 42 4.72 -6.23 -5.66
CA ALA A 42 5.81 -5.27 -5.44
C ALA A 42 5.41 -3.85 -5.85
N GLY A 43 4.74 -3.69 -7.00
CA GLY A 43 4.25 -2.39 -7.46
C GLY A 43 3.29 -1.74 -6.46
N VAL A 44 2.32 -2.51 -5.94
CA VAL A 44 1.38 -2.03 -4.91
C VAL A 44 2.12 -1.66 -3.62
N ALA A 45 3.04 -2.50 -3.15
CA ALA A 45 3.82 -2.22 -1.94
C ALA A 45 4.64 -0.94 -2.05
N ILE A 46 5.27 -0.70 -3.21
CA ILE A 46 6.03 0.52 -3.48
C ILE A 46 5.11 1.75 -3.48
N GLU A 47 3.96 1.68 -4.13
CA GLU A 47 2.99 2.78 -4.15
C GLU A 47 2.51 3.15 -2.74
N LEU A 48 2.21 2.14 -1.91
CA LEU A 48 1.81 2.34 -0.52
C LEU A 48 2.91 3.00 0.30
N HIS A 49 4.16 2.54 0.13
CA HIS A 49 5.32 3.12 0.80
C HIS A 49 5.47 4.60 0.45
N PHE A 50 5.39 4.97 -0.84
CA PHE A 50 5.46 6.37 -1.25
C PHE A 50 4.30 7.21 -0.74
N ARG A 51 3.08 6.67 -0.70
CA ARG A 51 1.93 7.36 -0.12
C ARG A 51 2.11 7.64 1.37
N HIS A 52 2.61 6.66 2.11
CA HIS A 52 2.90 6.80 3.54
C HIS A 52 3.99 7.86 3.80
N GLU A 53 5.11 7.78 3.08
CA GLU A 53 6.18 8.79 3.12
C GLU A 53 5.66 10.19 2.79
N ALA A 54 4.83 10.33 1.74
CA ALA A 54 4.25 11.60 1.37
C ALA A 54 3.31 12.15 2.45
N ARG A 55 2.56 11.30 3.16
CA ARG A 55 1.70 11.71 4.27
C ARG A 55 2.54 12.26 5.42
N ILE A 56 3.51 11.49 5.91
CA ILE A 56 4.39 11.90 7.01
C ILE A 56 5.11 13.20 6.67
N ARG A 57 5.68 13.31 5.46
CA ARG A 57 6.35 14.54 5.00
C ARG A 57 5.42 15.75 5.02
N ARG A 58 4.16 15.60 4.60
CA ARG A 58 3.18 16.71 4.63
C ARG A 58 2.84 17.11 6.07
N THR A 59 2.63 16.15 6.96
CA THR A 59 2.37 16.39 8.38
C THR A 59 3.53 17.16 9.02
N LEU A 60 4.75 16.65 8.88
CA LEU A 60 5.96 17.26 9.43
C LEU A 60 6.24 18.64 8.83
N ALA A 61 6.05 18.83 7.51
CA ALA A 61 6.21 20.14 6.90
C ALA A 61 5.20 21.16 7.45
N GLY A 62 3.95 20.72 7.71
CA GLY A 62 2.93 21.55 8.34
C GLY A 62 3.30 21.93 9.77
N TRP A 63 3.79 20.97 10.56
CA TRP A 63 4.23 21.22 11.93
C TRP A 63 5.47 22.11 11.98
N ARG A 64 6.47 21.86 11.13
CA ARG A 64 7.67 22.68 11.01
C ARG A 64 7.31 24.14 10.74
N ALA A 65 6.39 24.40 9.82
CA ALA A 65 5.95 25.75 9.49
C ALA A 65 5.15 26.42 10.61
N ARG A 66 4.35 25.67 11.38
CA ARG A 66 3.41 26.23 12.38
C ARG A 66 3.99 26.34 13.80
N TYR A 67 4.88 25.42 14.14
CA TYR A 67 5.46 25.20 15.48
C TYR A 67 6.99 25.27 15.45
N HIS A 68 7.55 25.86 14.38
CA HIS A 68 8.96 26.25 14.25
C HIS A 68 9.99 25.14 14.58
N LEU A 69 9.68 23.90 14.21
CA LEU A 69 10.57 22.77 14.46
C LEU A 69 11.94 22.97 13.79
N THR A 70 13.00 22.72 14.55
CA THR A 70 14.36 22.56 14.00
C THR A 70 14.49 21.24 13.26
N ASP A 71 15.57 21.08 12.48
CA ASP A 71 15.84 19.83 11.75
C ASP A 71 15.97 18.61 12.69
N ILE A 72 16.49 18.82 13.90
CA ILE A 72 16.62 17.76 14.90
C ILE A 72 15.24 17.39 15.46
N GLN A 73 14.42 18.37 15.83
CA GLN A 73 13.08 18.13 16.34
C GLN A 73 12.17 17.49 15.29
N GLU A 74 12.28 17.92 14.02
CA GLU A 74 11.54 17.30 12.93
C GLU A 74 11.92 15.82 12.74
N ARG A 75 13.21 15.49 12.86
CA ARG A 75 13.66 14.09 12.79
C ARG A 75 13.11 13.25 13.94
N LEU A 76 13.12 13.78 15.16
CA LEU A 76 12.55 13.09 16.32
C LEU A 76 11.03 12.94 16.20
N ALA A 77 10.34 13.97 15.71
CA ALA A 77 8.90 13.94 15.47
C ALA A 77 8.54 12.91 14.37
N ARG A 78 9.40 12.76 13.34
CA ARG A 78 9.26 11.71 12.33
C ARG A 78 9.31 10.32 12.97
N GLU A 79 10.33 10.06 13.78
CA GLU A 79 10.50 8.74 14.42
C GLU A 79 9.29 8.38 15.29
N GLU A 80 8.75 9.36 16.03
CA GLU A 80 7.55 9.16 16.83
C GLU A 80 6.28 8.95 15.97
N GLU A 81 6.13 9.72 14.88
CA GLU A 81 5.02 9.57 13.93
C GLU A 81 5.03 8.22 13.20
N GLU A 82 6.21 7.74 12.80
CA GLU A 82 6.42 6.41 12.21
C GLU A 82 6.12 5.30 13.22
N ARG A 83 6.53 5.48 14.47
CA ARG A 83 6.25 4.53 15.55
C ARG A 83 4.77 4.43 15.85
N PHE A 84 4.07 5.57 15.92
CA PHE A 84 2.65 5.61 16.23
C PHE A 84 1.85 5.02 15.06
N HIS A 85 2.03 5.52 13.85
CA HIS A 85 1.20 5.09 12.72
C HIS A 85 1.60 3.75 12.07
N GLY A 86 2.72 3.16 12.49
CA GLY A 86 3.23 1.94 11.93
C GLY A 86 3.72 2.10 10.48
N THR A 87 4.00 0.96 9.83
CA THR A 87 4.52 0.96 8.46
C THR A 87 3.41 1.09 7.41
N ALA A 88 3.79 1.30 6.14
CA ALA A 88 2.87 1.45 5.01
C ALA A 88 2.04 0.19 4.66
N ILE A 89 2.02 -0.83 5.51
CA ILE A 89 1.34 -2.10 5.25
C ILE A 89 -0.17 -1.91 5.46
N LEU A 90 -0.95 -2.16 4.40
CA LEU A 90 -2.42 -2.00 4.39
C LEU A 90 -3.16 -2.81 5.45
N LEU A 91 -2.61 -3.95 5.86
CA LEU A 91 -3.27 -4.89 6.76
C LEU A 91 -3.16 -4.52 8.24
N GLU A 92 -2.28 -3.58 8.58
CA GLU A 92 -1.85 -3.35 9.95
C GLU A 92 -1.97 -1.88 10.31
N ARG A 93 -3.10 -1.24 9.97
CA ARG A 93 -3.40 0.07 10.57
C ARG A 93 -3.59 -0.15 12.06
N PRO A 94 -2.71 0.39 12.92
CA PRO A 94 -2.88 0.21 14.35
C PRO A 94 -4.15 0.95 14.79
N HIS A 95 -5.02 0.25 15.50
CA HIS A 95 -6.13 0.87 16.21
C HIS A 95 -5.58 1.41 17.53
N HIS A 96 -5.51 2.73 17.64
CA HIS A 96 -5.07 3.38 18.88
C HIS A 96 -6.27 3.69 19.77
N THR A 97 -6.11 3.43 21.05
CA THR A 97 -7.00 3.92 22.10
C THR A 97 -6.86 5.43 22.26
N PRO A 98 -7.87 6.13 22.81
CA PRO A 98 -7.75 7.56 23.10
C PRO A 98 -6.55 7.90 23.99
N GLU A 99 -6.20 7.02 24.93
CA GLU A 99 -5.04 7.19 25.81
C GLU A 99 -3.72 7.11 25.03
N GLU A 100 -3.60 6.19 24.08
CA GLU A 100 -2.42 6.08 23.21
C GLU A 100 -2.29 7.29 22.28
N THR A 101 -3.41 7.78 21.73
CA THR A 101 -3.43 9.02 20.93
C THR A 101 -2.98 10.21 21.77
N LEU A 102 -3.49 10.36 22.99
CA LEU A 102 -3.08 11.44 23.88
C LEU A 102 -1.60 11.34 24.27
N ALA A 103 -1.11 10.12 24.51
CA ALA A 103 0.30 9.88 24.81
C ALA A 103 1.20 10.27 23.63
N HIS A 104 0.80 9.94 22.40
CA HIS A 104 1.47 10.33 21.17
C HIS A 104 1.51 11.85 21.01
N GLU A 105 0.36 12.52 21.09
CA GLU A 105 0.27 13.97 20.99
C GLU A 105 1.14 14.68 22.05
N THR A 106 1.16 14.13 23.26
CA THR A 106 2.00 14.62 24.35
C THR A 106 3.50 14.37 24.10
N ALA A 107 3.86 13.25 23.47
CA ALA A 107 5.25 12.97 23.11
C ALA A 107 5.74 13.97 22.06
N ILE A 108 4.94 14.23 21.02
CA ILE A 108 5.24 15.21 19.98
C ILE A 108 5.34 16.63 20.55
N SER A 109 4.41 17.03 21.43
CA SER A 109 4.44 18.39 22.00
C SER A 109 5.68 18.66 22.85
N ARG A 110 6.22 17.64 23.53
CA ARG A 110 7.47 17.74 24.31
C ARG A 110 8.71 17.93 23.45
N LEU A 111 8.67 17.56 22.18
CA LEU A 111 9.76 17.83 21.24
C LEU A 111 9.78 19.30 20.81
N MET A 112 8.67 20.01 20.97
CA MET A 112 8.54 21.43 20.65
C MET A 112 9.02 22.31 21.81
N ASN A 113 9.22 23.58 21.50
CA ASN A 113 9.35 24.65 22.48
C ASN A 113 8.04 24.72 23.30
N PRO A 114 8.09 25.08 24.60
CA PRO A 114 6.92 24.99 25.49
C PRO A 114 5.65 25.65 24.94
N GLU A 115 5.76 26.89 24.43
CA GLU A 115 4.63 27.63 23.87
C GLU A 115 4.03 26.93 22.64
N ASP A 116 4.89 26.40 21.76
CA ASP A 116 4.46 25.71 20.54
C ASP A 116 3.86 24.33 20.86
N GLY A 117 4.38 23.64 21.88
CA GLY A 117 3.82 22.38 22.38
C GLY A 117 2.42 22.55 22.97
N GLU A 118 2.17 23.60 23.75
CA GLU A 118 0.84 23.92 24.27
C GLU A 118 -0.14 24.25 23.13
N ARG A 119 0.30 25.04 22.14
CA ARG A 119 -0.50 25.34 20.95
C ARG A 119 -0.83 24.08 20.14
N PHE A 120 0.13 23.19 19.99
CA PHE A 120 -0.05 21.92 19.29
C PHE A 120 -1.15 21.07 19.93
N LEU A 121 -1.12 20.91 21.25
CA LEU A 121 -2.14 20.15 21.99
C LEU A 121 -3.52 20.83 21.89
N ALA A 122 -3.57 22.15 22.04
CA ALA A 122 -4.82 22.90 21.93
C ALA A 122 -5.46 22.78 20.53
N ASP A 123 -4.65 22.77 19.47
CA ASP A 123 -5.12 22.58 18.10
C ASP A 123 -5.67 21.17 17.89
N HIS A 124 -4.99 20.13 18.37
CA HIS A 124 -5.43 18.73 18.22
C HIS A 124 -6.74 18.46 18.97
N HIS A 125 -6.86 18.92 20.22
CA HIS A 125 -8.09 18.84 20.99
C HIS A 125 -9.28 19.58 20.36
N ARG A 126 -9.03 20.63 19.55
CA ARG A 126 -10.09 21.35 18.84
C ARG A 126 -10.62 20.54 17.66
N THR A 127 -9.75 19.89 16.91
CA THR A 127 -10.12 19.01 15.79
C THR A 127 -10.91 17.79 16.24
N ASP A 128 -10.58 17.22 17.39
CA ASP A 128 -11.28 16.03 17.90
C ASP A 128 -12.76 16.35 18.24
N ARG A 129 -13.02 17.49 18.90
CA ARG A 129 -14.39 17.94 19.22
C ARG A 129 -15.25 18.37 18.04
N THR A 130 -14.64 18.69 16.90
CA THR A 130 -15.36 19.13 15.69
C THR A 130 -15.61 17.98 14.71
N SER A 131 -15.06 16.80 14.99
CA SER A 131 -15.21 15.59 14.19
C SER A 131 -16.41 14.73 14.61
N ASP A 132 -17.05 15.03 15.75
CA ASP A 132 -18.32 14.42 16.16
C ASP A 132 -19.49 15.08 15.41
N PRO A 133 -20.20 14.39 14.49
CA PRO A 133 -21.51 14.86 14.05
C PRO A 133 -22.48 14.74 15.23
N PRO A 134 -23.38 15.72 15.45
CA PRO A 134 -24.46 15.53 16.40
C PRO A 134 -25.32 14.36 15.91
N HIS A 135 -25.26 13.23 16.63
CA HIS A 135 -26.20 12.14 16.42
C HIS A 135 -27.60 12.62 16.87
N PRO A 136 -28.61 12.59 15.98
CA PRO A 136 -30.00 12.85 16.35
C PRO A 136 -30.59 11.73 17.21
#